data_AF-A0A2I0HK70-F1
#
_entry.id   AF-A0A2I0HK70-F1
#
_cell.length_a   1.000
_cell.length_b   1.000
_cell.length_c   1.000
_cell.angle_alpha   90.00
_cell.angle_beta   90.00
_cell.angle_gamma   90.00
#
_symmetry.space_group_name_H-M   'P 1'
#
loop_
_entity.id
_entity.type
_entity.pdbx_description
1 polymer ?
#
loop_
_entity_poly.entity_id
_entity_poly.type
_entity_poly.pdbx_seq_one_letter_code
_entity_poly.pdbx_strand_id
1 'polypeptide(L)'
;MAAKFPTSISISTCFCIFFFFLLLCNFFSSSISQQWVRSGHYISGSEIPVSDINSALFTHLICCFAYINSSTFELSINSSRLPKFSSFTSTVRRKNDRIITLLSVWAGGDDPVIFESMVMMIRYDLLFLSY
;
A
#
# COMPACT_ATOMS: atom_id res chain seq x y z
N MET A 1 37.98 22.87 57.11
CA MET A 1 37.63 22.91 55.67
C MET A 1 36.13 22.71 55.55
N ALA A 2 35.36 23.78 55.28
CA ALA A 2 33.92 23.66 55.07
C ALA A 2 33.64 23.28 53.61
N ALA A 3 32.94 22.16 53.41
CA ALA A 3 32.55 21.68 52.10
C ALA A 3 31.55 22.66 51.45
N LYS A 4 31.90 23.16 50.26
CA LYS A 4 31.07 24.08 49.48
C LYS A 4 30.02 23.24 48.75
N PHE A 5 28.80 23.24 49.27
CA PHE A 5 27.67 22.55 48.63
C PHE A 5 27.37 23.16 47.26
N PRO A 6 26.96 22.33 46.26
CA PRO A 6 26.88 22.78 44.88
C PRO A 6 25.77 23.81 44.67
N THR A 7 26.07 24.72 43.76
CA THR A 7 25.33 25.92 43.37
C THR A 7 23.87 25.65 42.99
N SER A 8 22.97 26.50 43.51
CA SER A 8 21.56 26.58 43.09
C SER A 8 21.46 26.70 41.57
N ILE A 9 20.75 25.76 40.95
CA ILE A 9 20.45 25.80 39.52
C ILE A 9 19.59 27.05 39.26
N SER A 10 20.01 27.90 38.32
CA SER A 10 19.27 29.11 37.97
C SER A 10 18.00 28.76 37.19
N ILE A 11 16.94 29.55 37.35
CA ILE A 11 15.70 29.41 36.58
C ILE A 11 15.97 29.45 35.08
N SER A 12 16.96 30.25 34.64
CA SER A 12 17.40 30.32 33.24
C SER A 12 17.92 28.97 32.73
N THR A 13 18.75 28.28 33.53
CA THR A 13 19.25 26.94 33.18
C THR A 13 18.12 25.91 33.10
N CYS A 14 17.11 25.99 33.97
CA CYS A 14 15.92 25.12 33.87
C CYS A 14 15.13 25.37 32.57
N PHE A 15 14.96 26.63 32.18
CA PHE A 15 14.25 27.00 30.96
C PHE A 15 14.97 26.50 29.70
N CYS A 16 16.30 26.63 29.66
CA CYS A 16 17.13 26.12 28.56
C CYS A 16 17.03 24.59 28.43
N ILE A 17 17.05 23.86 29.56
CA ILE A 17 16.92 22.39 29.56
C ILE A 17 15.53 21.98 29.04
N PHE A 18 14.47 22.67 29.49
CA PHE A 18 13.10 22.41 29.01
C PHE A 18 12.96 22.66 27.51
N PHE A 19 13.49 23.78 27.01
CA PHE A 19 13.44 24.11 25.59
C PHE A 19 14.25 23.11 24.75
N PHE A 20 15.43 22.69 25.22
CA PHE A 20 16.25 21.66 24.58
C PHE A 20 15.52 20.31 24.54
N PHE A 21 14.83 19.95 25.62
CA PHE A 21 14.00 18.74 25.68
C PHE A 21 12.83 18.80 24.67
N LEU A 22 12.14 19.95 24.55
CA LEU A 22 11.11 20.14 23.52
C LEU A 22 11.66 20.03 22.10
N LEU A 23 12.87 20.53 21.85
CA LEU A 23 13.55 20.39 20.56
C LEU A 23 13.88 18.92 20.25
N LEU A 24 14.39 18.19 21.25
CA LEU A 24 14.65 16.74 21.16
C LEU A 24 13.36 15.96 20.86
N CYS A 25 12.25 16.27 21.53
CA CYS A 25 10.95 15.62 21.28
C CYS A 25 10.49 15.79 19.83
N ASN A 26 10.70 16.95 19.22
CA ASN A 26 10.38 17.18 17.80
C ASN A 26 11.31 16.40 16.87
N PHE A 27 12.60 16.28 17.21
CA PHE A 27 13.58 15.54 16.42
C PHE A 27 13.32 14.02 16.40
N PHE A 28 12.84 13.46 17.52
CA PHE A 28 12.49 12.04 17.64
C PHE A 28 11.07 11.70 17.15
N SER A 29 10.29 12.68 16.69
CA SER A 29 8.92 12.43 16.20
C SER A 29 8.86 11.71 14.85
N SER A 30 9.98 11.54 14.16
CA SER A 30 10.09 10.61 13.03
C SER A 30 10.31 9.19 13.50
N SER A 31 9.32 8.62 14.20
CA SER A 31 9.20 7.18 14.23
C SER A 31 8.77 6.73 12.82
N ILE A 32 9.54 5.84 12.20
CA ILE A 32 9.02 5.01 11.11
C ILE A 32 7.86 4.25 11.75
N SER A 33 6.67 4.82 11.63
CA SER A 33 5.43 4.10 11.86
C SER A 33 5.53 2.88 10.95
N GLN A 34 5.59 1.68 11.53
CA GLN A 34 5.20 0.48 10.79
C GLN A 34 3.81 0.81 10.25
N GLN A 35 3.68 1.17 8.98
CA GLN A 35 2.38 1.47 8.41
C GLN A 35 1.66 0.14 8.25
N TRP A 36 0.72 -0.13 9.17
CA TRP A 36 -0.09 -1.34 9.10
C TRP A 36 -0.86 -1.33 7.78
N VAL A 37 -0.66 -2.36 6.97
CA VAL A 37 -1.41 -2.54 5.73
C VAL A 37 -2.83 -2.99 6.10
N ARG A 38 -3.80 -2.10 5.91
CA ARG A 38 -5.23 -2.42 6.01
C ARG A 38 -5.75 -2.58 4.59
N SER A 39 -5.74 -3.82 4.10
CA SER A 39 -6.17 -4.15 2.74
C SER A 39 -7.63 -4.60 2.71
N GLY A 40 -8.34 -4.23 1.65
CA GLY A 40 -9.66 -4.77 1.32
C GLY A 40 -9.72 -5.23 -0.12
N HIS A 41 -10.49 -6.28 -0.41
CA HIS A 41 -10.70 -6.80 -1.75
C HIS A 41 -12.07 -6.37 -2.29
N TYR A 42 -12.09 -5.76 -3.47
CA TYR A 42 -13.30 -5.44 -4.19
C TYR A 42 -13.48 -6.41 -5.35
N ILE A 43 -14.48 -7.27 -5.27
CA ILE A 43 -14.85 -8.16 -6.36
C ILE A 43 -15.79 -7.40 -7.29
N SER A 44 -15.37 -7.19 -8.53
CA SER A 44 -16.12 -6.46 -9.56
C SER A 44 -17.50 -7.04 -9.89
N GLY A 45 -17.71 -8.33 -9.60
CA GLY A 45 -19.01 -9.00 -9.64
C GLY A 45 -19.93 -8.72 -8.45
N SER A 46 -19.47 -8.01 -7.41
CA SER A 46 -20.31 -7.67 -6.27
C SER A 46 -21.40 -6.66 -6.65
N GLU A 47 -22.51 -6.72 -5.90
CA GLU A 47 -23.64 -5.80 -6.00
C GLU A 47 -23.35 -4.43 -5.38
N ILE A 48 -22.29 -4.33 -4.57
CA ILE A 48 -21.91 -3.09 -3.90
C ILE A 48 -21.22 -2.18 -4.93
N PRO A 49 -21.71 -0.96 -5.16
CA PRO A 49 -21.03 -0.03 -6.06
C PRO A 49 -19.74 0.51 -5.40
N VAL A 50 -18.71 0.76 -6.22
CA VAL A 50 -17.40 1.24 -5.76
C VAL A 50 -17.52 2.57 -4.96
N SER A 51 -18.51 3.40 -5.30
CA SER A 51 -18.78 4.67 -4.60
C SER A 51 -19.09 4.49 -3.13
N ASP A 52 -19.65 3.36 -2.75
CA ASP A 52 -20.20 3.13 -1.41
C ASP A 52 -19.12 2.60 -0.47
N ILE A 53 -18.01 2.10 -1.01
CA ILE A 53 -16.83 1.68 -0.26
C ILE A 53 -16.33 2.85 0.59
N ASN A 54 -16.23 2.63 1.91
CA ASN A 54 -15.60 3.58 2.81
C ASN A 54 -14.08 3.37 2.78
N SER A 55 -13.40 4.01 1.83
CA SER A 55 -11.96 3.87 1.63
C SER A 55 -11.11 4.45 2.77
N ALA A 56 -11.68 5.25 3.67
CA ALA A 56 -10.97 5.74 4.85
C ALA A 56 -10.61 4.63 5.85
N LEU A 57 -11.24 3.46 5.76
CA LEU A 57 -10.94 2.31 6.62
C LEU A 57 -9.69 1.54 6.17
N PHE A 58 -9.21 1.79 4.95
CA PHE A 58 -8.18 1.01 4.29
C PHE A 58 -6.97 1.87 3.92
N THR A 59 -5.79 1.25 3.93
CA THR A 59 -4.59 1.84 3.31
C THR A 59 -4.41 1.32 1.88
N HIS A 60 -4.88 0.11 1.61
CA HIS A 60 -4.82 -0.54 0.30
C HIS A 60 -6.20 -1.09 -0.09
N LEU A 61 -6.58 -0.94 -1.35
CA LEU A 61 -7.73 -1.61 -1.91
C LEU A 61 -7.34 -2.34 -3.20
N ILE A 62 -7.75 -3.59 -3.30
CA ILE A 62 -7.38 -4.49 -4.39
C ILE A 62 -8.63 -4.73 -5.23
N CYS A 63 -8.58 -4.39 -6.52
CA CYS A 63 -9.64 -4.64 -7.47
C CYS A 63 -9.48 -6.03 -8.08
N CYS A 64 -10.48 -6.89 -7.90
CA CYS A 64 -10.45 -8.31 -8.23
C CYS A 64 -11.54 -8.67 -9.28
N PHE A 65 -11.28 -9.47 -10.30
CA PHE A 65 -9.98 -9.96 -10.79
C PHE A 65 -9.81 -9.60 -12.27
N ALA A 66 -8.57 -9.35 -12.70
CA ALA A 66 -8.16 -9.50 -14.08
C ALA A 66 -7.79 -10.96 -14.35
N TYR A 67 -7.83 -11.39 -15.60
CA TYR A 67 -7.54 -12.74 -16.06
C TYR A 67 -6.39 -12.73 -17.05
N ILE A 68 -5.80 -13.90 -17.33
CA ILE A 68 -4.77 -14.06 -18.35
C ILE A 68 -5.44 -14.73 -19.55
N ASN A 69 -5.27 -14.17 -20.74
CA ASN A 69 -5.71 -14.81 -21.97
C ASN A 69 -4.80 -16.02 -22.27
N SER A 70 -5.38 -17.21 -22.43
CA SER A 70 -4.61 -18.45 -22.64
C SER A 70 -3.84 -18.52 -23.96
N SER A 71 -4.24 -17.74 -24.97
CA SER A 71 -3.60 -17.74 -26.29
C SER A 71 -2.54 -16.64 -26.43
N THR A 72 -2.76 -15.47 -25.84
CA THR A 72 -1.83 -14.33 -25.97
C THR A 72 -0.97 -14.10 -24.72
N PHE A 73 -1.31 -14.73 -23.60
CA PHE A 73 -0.70 -14.50 -22.27
C PHE A 73 -0.79 -13.05 -21.78
N GLU A 74 -1.67 -12.24 -22.36
CA GLU A 74 -1.92 -10.87 -21.94
C GLU A 74 -2.99 -10.79 -20.85
N LEU A 75 -2.94 -9.71 -20.06
CA LEU A 75 -3.98 -9.40 -19.09
C LEU A 75 -5.28 -9.01 -19.80
N SER A 76 -6.37 -9.61 -19.35
CA SER A 76 -7.71 -9.39 -19.87
C SER A 76 -8.70 -9.11 -18.75
N ILE A 77 -9.66 -8.22 -19.02
CA ILE A 77 -10.76 -7.91 -18.11
C ILE A 77 -12.03 -8.09 -18.92
N ASN A 78 -13.05 -8.74 -18.34
CA ASN A 78 -14.33 -8.90 -19.01
C ASN A 78 -14.92 -7.51 -19.34
N SER A 79 -15.36 -7.32 -20.59
CA SER A 79 -15.88 -6.04 -21.10
C SER A 79 -17.00 -5.46 -20.24
N SER A 80 -17.89 -6.31 -19.70
CA SER A 80 -18.97 -5.90 -18.79
C SER A 80 -18.49 -5.27 -17.48
N ARG A 81 -17.26 -5.59 -17.05
CA ARG A 81 -16.65 -5.12 -15.80
C ARG A 81 -15.64 -4.02 -16.04
N LEU A 82 -15.16 -3.84 -17.27
CA LEU A 82 -14.14 -2.86 -17.63
C LEU A 82 -14.44 -1.44 -17.11
N PRO A 83 -15.68 -0.91 -17.19
CA PRO A 83 -16.00 0.41 -16.64
C PRO A 83 -15.76 0.51 -15.12
N LYS A 84 -16.06 -0.55 -14.36
CA LYS A 84 -15.83 -0.59 -12.91
C LYS A 84 -14.34 -0.56 -12.58
N PHE A 85 -13.51 -1.24 -13.37
CA PHE A 85 -12.05 -1.24 -13.18
C PHE A 85 -11.44 0.11 -13.54
N SER A 86 -11.83 0.70 -14.67
CA SER A 86 -11.29 1.98 -15.12
C SER A 86 -11.61 3.13 -14.17
N SER A 87 -12.79 3.12 -13.54
CA SER A 87 -13.18 4.14 -12.55
C SER A 87 -12.82 3.78 -11.11
N PHE A 88 -12.25 2.61 -10.83
CA PHE A 88 -12.06 2.11 -9.46
C PHE A 88 -11.23 3.07 -8.62
N THR A 89 -10.00 3.35 -9.08
CA THR A 89 -9.03 4.18 -8.36
C THR A 89 -9.53 5.60 -8.15
N SER A 90 -10.08 6.23 -9.18
CA SER A 90 -10.62 7.59 -9.06
C SER A 90 -11.79 7.65 -8.09
N THR A 91 -12.63 6.61 -8.06
CA THR A 91 -13.81 6.54 -7.18
C THR A 91 -13.42 6.40 -5.71
N VAL A 92 -12.54 5.46 -5.36
CA VAL A 92 -12.14 5.23 -3.96
C VAL A 92 -11.30 6.38 -3.42
N ARG A 93 -10.56 7.08 -4.28
CA ARG A 93 -9.79 8.27 -3.90
C ARG A 93 -10.63 9.46 -3.47
N ARG A 94 -11.92 9.51 -3.84
CA ARG A 94 -12.83 10.58 -3.39
C ARG A 94 -13.02 10.62 -1.87
N LYS A 95 -12.92 9.47 -1.20
CA LYS A 95 -13.09 9.33 0.25
C LYS A 95 -11.76 9.15 1.00
N ASN A 96 -10.67 8.82 0.29
CA ASN A 96 -9.32 8.70 0.82
C ASN A 96 -8.30 8.95 -0.30
N ASP A 97 -7.79 10.18 -0.41
CA ASP A 97 -6.88 10.62 -1.47
C ASP A 97 -5.52 9.90 -1.46
N ARG A 98 -5.11 9.41 -0.28
CA ARG A 98 -3.83 8.72 -0.05
C ARG A 98 -3.91 7.20 -0.25
N ILE A 99 -5.07 6.66 -0.62
CA ILE A 99 -5.22 5.21 -0.76
C ILE A 99 -4.43 4.65 -1.93
N ILE A 100 -3.81 3.49 -1.71
CA ILE A 100 -3.11 2.73 -2.73
C ILE A 100 -4.08 1.70 -3.32
N THR A 101 -4.17 1.66 -4.65
CA THR A 101 -5.02 0.69 -5.36
C THR A 101 -4.18 -0.28 -6.15
N LEU A 102 -4.50 -1.57 -6.07
CA LEU A 102 -3.82 -2.64 -6.79
C LEU A 102 -4.82 -3.42 -7.64
N LEU A 103 -4.33 -4.01 -8.73
CA LEU A 103 -5.09 -4.93 -9.57
C LEU A 103 -4.69 -6.36 -9.21
N SER A 104 -5.66 -7.19 -8.82
CA SER A 104 -5.41 -8.61 -8.62
C SER A 104 -5.62 -9.36 -9.93
N VAL A 105 -4.62 -10.16 -10.32
CA VAL A 105 -4.69 -11.07 -11.45
C VAL A 105 -4.99 -12.47 -10.93
N TRP A 106 -6.04 -13.08 -11.46
CA TRP A 106 -6.43 -14.43 -11.14
C TRP A 106 -5.46 -15.42 -11.82
N ALA A 107 -4.78 -16.23 -11.01
CA ALA A 107 -3.74 -17.16 -11.46
C ALA A 107 -4.01 -18.63 -11.06
N GLY A 108 -5.13 -18.95 -10.40
CA GLY A 108 -5.31 -20.23 -9.72
C GLY A 108 -6.71 -20.88 -9.82
N GLY A 109 -7.47 -20.60 -10.88
CA GLY A 109 -8.79 -21.23 -11.09
C GLY A 109 -8.75 -22.45 -12.01
N ASP A 110 -9.75 -22.56 -12.89
CA ASP A 110 -10.08 -23.73 -13.71
C ASP A 110 -8.97 -24.27 -14.63
N ASP A 111 -7.86 -23.54 -14.80
CA ASP A 111 -6.76 -23.99 -15.66
C ASP A 111 -5.40 -23.44 -15.17
N PRO A 112 -4.79 -24.04 -14.12
CA PRO A 112 -3.48 -23.64 -13.60
C PRO A 112 -2.37 -23.74 -14.66
N VAL A 113 -2.60 -24.55 -15.70
CA VAL A 113 -1.72 -24.75 -16.85
C VAL A 113 -1.45 -23.44 -17.59
N ILE A 114 -2.41 -22.50 -17.65
CA ILE A 114 -2.21 -21.22 -18.33
C ILE A 114 -1.13 -20.39 -17.64
N PHE A 115 -1.20 -20.28 -16.31
CA PHE A 115 -0.21 -19.52 -15.54
C PHE A 115 1.16 -20.20 -15.60
N GLU A 116 1.21 -21.53 -15.48
CA GLU A 116 2.46 -22.29 -15.63
C GLU A 116 3.07 -22.13 -17.03
N SER A 117 2.24 -22.18 -18.08
CA SER A 117 2.68 -22.00 -19.47
C SER A 117 3.23 -20.60 -19.71
N MET A 118 2.60 -19.55 -19.16
CA MET A 118 3.11 -18.18 -19.21
C MET A 118 4.48 -18.08 -18.52
N VAL A 119 4.64 -18.64 -17.32
CA VAL A 119 5.91 -18.63 -16.58
C VAL A 119 7.00 -19.38 -17.36
N MET A 120 6.67 -20.52 -17.98
CA MET A 120 7.60 -21.24 -18.84
C MET A 120 8.00 -20.42 -20.06
N MET A 121 7.05 -19.80 -20.78
CA MET A 121 7.33 -18.96 -21.95
C MET A 121 8.30 -17.82 -21.62
N ILE A 122 8.03 -17.06 -20.55
CA ILE A 122 8.93 -15.98 -20.09
C ILE A 122 10.34 -16.51 -19.78
N ARG A 123 10.43 -17.69 -19.16
CA ARG A 123 11.72 -18.31 -18.85
C ARG A 123 12.50 -18.67 -20.11
N TYR A 124 11.83 -19.18 -21.15
CA TYR A 124 12.47 -19.47 -22.43
C TYR A 124 12.93 -18.21 -23.16
N ASP A 125 12.14 -17.14 -23.17
CA ASP A 125 12.54 -15.85 -23.76
C ASP A 125 13.77 -15.27 -23.07
N LEU A 126 13.80 -15.28 -21.73
CA LEU A 126 14.97 -14.82 -20.96
C LEU A 126 16.20 -15.69 -21.18
N LEU A 127 16.03 -17.01 -21.31
CA LEU A 127 17.13 -17.92 -21.66
C LEU A 127 17.66 -17.63 -23.07
N PHE A 128 16.79 -17.35 -24.04
CA PHE A 128 17.19 -17.00 -25.41
C PHE A 128 17.95 -15.68 -25.47
N LEU A 129 17.61 -14.70 -24.63
CA LEU A 129 18.33 -13.42 -24.52
C LEU A 129 19.68 -13.53 -23.78
N SER A 130 19.96 -14.66 -23.14
CA SER A 130 21.21 -14.92 -22.41
C SER A 130 22.27 -15.66 -23.25
N TYR A 131 21.95 -16.01 -24.50
CA TYR A 131 22.83 -16.60 -25.50
C TYR A 131 23.04 -15.64 -26.68
#